data_AF-A0A8X7Y6A3-F1
#
_entry.id   AF-A0A8X7Y6A3-F1
#
_cell.length_a   1.000
_cell.length_b   1.000
_cell.length_c   1.000
_cell.angle_alpha   90.00
_cell.angle_beta   90.00
_cell.angle_gamma   90.00
#
_symmetry.space_group_name_H-M   'P 1'
#
loop_
_entity.id
_entity.type
_entity.pdbx_description
1 polymer ?
#
loop_
_entity_poly.entity_id
_entity_poly.type
_entity_poly.pdbx_seq_one_letter_code
_entity_poly.pdbx_strand_id
1 'polypeptide(L)'
;MGIHLKKADEVLHNESTRLLAFLEQVIFNFFIAVSKRFKDQVLMLEVPMRGVAPLLEVVKRLRSSSEHLTTLRPDFIQLCLLAKCYKTGLSILEDDIF
;
A
#
# COMPACT_ATOMS: atom_id res chain seq x y z
N MET A 1 4.48 40.23 -23.15
CA MET A 1 5.55 39.34 -22.66
C MET A 1 5.12 38.45 -21.48
N GLY A 2 4.31 38.92 -20.52
CA GLY A 2 3.98 38.16 -19.28
C GLY A 2 3.12 36.90 -19.41
N ILE A 3 2.31 36.78 -20.47
CA ILE A 3 1.44 35.60 -20.71
C ILE A 3 2.23 34.33 -21.08
N HIS A 4 3.39 34.46 -21.72
CA HIS A 4 4.22 33.31 -22.08
C HIS A 4 5.02 32.75 -20.91
N LEU A 5 5.50 33.62 -19.99
CA LEU A 5 6.14 33.18 -18.75
C LEU A 5 5.15 32.45 -17.84
N LYS A 6 3.96 33.02 -17.65
CA LYS A 6 2.93 32.40 -16.80
C LYS A 6 2.51 31.01 -17.30
N LYS A 7 2.42 30.84 -18.63
CA LYS A 7 2.13 29.55 -19.26
C LYS A 7 3.28 28.55 -19.10
N ALA A 8 4.53 29.00 -19.13
CA ALA A 8 5.69 28.13 -18.91
C ALA A 8 5.76 27.63 -17.46
N ASP A 9 5.53 28.50 -16.47
CA ASP A 9 5.47 28.12 -15.05
C ASP A 9 4.34 27.11 -14.76
N GLU A 10 3.17 27.31 -15.38
CA GLU A 10 2.00 26.43 -15.21
C GLU A 10 2.24 25.04 -15.82
N VAL A 11 2.92 24.98 -16.98
CA VAL A 11 3.34 23.70 -17.59
C VAL A 11 4.37 22.99 -16.71
N LEU A 12 5.37 23.71 -16.19
CA LEU A 12 6.40 23.14 -15.32
C LEU A 12 5.81 22.56 -14.02
N HIS A 13 4.85 23.28 -13.43
CA HIS A 13 4.14 22.84 -12.23
C HIS A 13 3.30 21.59 -12.50
N ASN A 14 2.54 21.56 -13.60
CA ASN A 14 1.73 20.39 -13.96
C ASN A 14 2.59 19.15 -14.25
N GLU A 15 3.72 19.29 -14.94
CA GLU A 15 4.65 18.19 -15.15
C GLU A 15 5.26 17.69 -13.85
N SER A 16 5.68 18.58 -12.96
CA SER A 16 6.20 18.21 -11.63
C SER A 16 5.16 17.40 -10.82
N THR A 17 3.91 17.86 -10.79
CA THR A 17 2.82 17.16 -10.09
C THR A 17 2.57 15.77 -10.70
N ARG A 18 2.61 15.65 -12.03
CA ARG A 18 2.44 14.35 -12.71
C ARG A 18 3.58 13.38 -12.44
N LEU A 19 4.83 13.87 -12.41
CA LEU A 19 5.99 13.05 -12.08
C LEU A 19 5.96 12.58 -10.63
N LEU A 20 5.56 13.45 -9.69
CA LEU A 20 5.37 13.09 -8.29
C LEU A 20 4.30 11.98 -8.14
N ALA A 21 3.13 12.15 -8.76
CA ALA A 21 2.08 11.13 -8.74
C ALA A 21 2.54 9.79 -9.34
N PHE A 22 3.32 9.83 -10.42
CA PHE A 22 3.88 8.63 -11.03
C PHE A 22 4.89 7.92 -10.11
N LEU A 23 5.79 8.68 -9.47
CA LEU A 23 6.75 8.13 -8.52
C LEU A 23 6.05 7.50 -7.31
N GLU A 24 5.05 8.16 -6.76
CA GLU A 24 4.21 7.61 -5.68
C GLU A 24 3.55 6.29 -6.10
N GLN A 25 3.02 6.22 -7.32
CA GLN A 25 2.40 5.01 -7.84
C GLN A 25 3.38 3.84 -8.01
N VAL A 26 4.59 4.12 -8.52
CA VAL A 26 5.63 3.10 -8.66
C VAL A 26 6.07 2.57 -7.30
N ILE A 27 6.29 3.47 -6.34
CA ILE A 27 6.66 3.11 -4.97
C ILE A 27 5.57 2.25 -4.35
N PHE A 28 4.30 2.64 -4.51
CA PHE A 28 3.16 1.90 -4.00
C PHE A 28 3.14 0.46 -4.54
N ASN A 29 3.23 0.28 -5.86
CA ASN A 29 3.24 -1.04 -6.49
C ASN A 29 4.42 -1.91 -6.04
N PHE A 30 5.60 -1.30 -5.85
CA PHE A 30 6.77 -1.99 -5.32
C PHE A 30 6.50 -2.54 -3.92
N PHE A 31 5.94 -1.74 -3.02
CA PHE A 31 5.60 -2.20 -1.66
C PHE A 31 4.60 -3.35 -1.68
N ILE A 32 3.59 -3.32 -2.55
CA ILE A 32 2.65 -4.44 -2.69
C ILE A 32 3.35 -5.71 -3.17
N ALA A 33 4.17 -5.63 -4.22
CA ALA A 33 4.86 -6.78 -4.77
C ALA A 33 5.80 -7.44 -3.74
N VAL A 34 6.58 -6.63 -3.02
CA VAL A 34 7.47 -7.10 -1.96
C VAL A 34 6.68 -7.72 -0.82
N SER A 35 5.59 -7.09 -0.39
CA SER A 35 4.73 -7.59 0.70
C SER A 35 4.12 -8.96 0.37
N LYS A 36 3.63 -9.14 -0.85
CA LYS A 36 3.10 -10.44 -1.32
C LYS A 36 4.17 -11.53 -1.30
N ARG A 37 5.36 -11.24 -1.84
CA ARG A 37 6.48 -12.19 -1.81
C ARG A 37 6.93 -12.52 -0.39
N PHE A 38 6.98 -11.52 0.48
CA PHE A 38 7.30 -11.72 1.89
C PHE A 38 6.28 -12.62 2.59
N LYS A 39 4.97 -12.42 2.36
CA LYS A 39 3.91 -13.32 2.82
C LYS A 39 4.19 -14.76 2.36
N ASP A 40 4.42 -14.96 1.08
CA ASP A 40 4.66 -16.31 0.52
C ASP A 40 5.86 -16.99 1.20
N GLN A 41 6.93 -16.25 1.49
CA GLN A 41 8.11 -16.79 2.19
C GLN A 41 7.79 -17.20 3.63
N VAL A 42 7.07 -16.38 4.42
CA VAL A 42 6.74 -16.76 5.80
C VAL A 42 5.75 -17.92 5.87
N LEU A 43 4.89 -18.08 4.85
CA LEU A 43 4.00 -19.22 4.73
C LEU A 43 4.77 -20.49 4.33
N MET A 44 5.70 -20.39 3.37
CA MET A 44 6.56 -21.51 2.96
C MET A 44 7.44 -22.03 4.11
N LEU A 45 7.89 -21.13 4.98
CA LEU A 45 8.67 -21.47 6.18
C LEU A 45 7.80 -21.90 7.38
N GLU A 46 6.48 -22.00 7.21
CA GLU A 46 5.52 -22.37 8.26
C GLU A 46 5.58 -21.49 9.52
N VAL A 47 5.98 -20.21 9.36
CA VAL A 47 6.09 -19.23 10.45
C VAL A 47 5.20 -17.99 10.21
N PRO A 48 3.90 -18.16 9.96
CA PRO A 48 3.00 -17.08 9.54
C PRO A 48 2.95 -15.90 10.54
N MET A 49 3.12 -16.17 11.83
CA MET A 49 3.13 -15.14 12.88
C MET A 49 4.23 -14.07 12.65
N ARG A 50 5.38 -14.43 12.05
CA ARG A 50 6.46 -13.48 11.77
C ARG A 50 6.08 -12.46 10.70
N GLY A 51 5.10 -12.77 9.86
CA GLY A 51 4.62 -11.84 8.83
C GLY A 51 3.59 -10.84 9.34
N VAL A 52 2.93 -11.09 10.47
CA VAL A 52 1.76 -10.30 10.91
C VAL A 52 2.14 -8.84 11.20
N ALA A 53 3.12 -8.58 12.05
CA ALA A 53 3.48 -7.21 12.39
C ALA A 53 4.04 -6.41 11.18
N PRO A 54 4.97 -6.95 10.37
CA PRO A 54 5.48 -6.24 9.19
C PRO A 54 4.39 -5.92 8.16
N LEU A 55 3.50 -6.88 7.85
CA LEU A 55 2.45 -6.65 6.87
C LEU A 55 1.35 -5.71 7.39
N LEU A 56 1.05 -5.75 8.69
CA LEU A 56 0.14 -4.80 9.31
C LEU A 56 0.62 -3.36 9.13
N GLU A 57 1.92 -3.12 9.32
CA GLU A 57 2.51 -1.79 9.17
C GLU A 57 2.38 -1.29 7.72
N VAL A 58 2.62 -2.17 6.74
CA VAL A 58 2.43 -1.82 5.33
C VAL A 58 0.96 -1.52 5.04
N VAL A 59 0.03 -2.37 5.48
CA VAL A 59 -1.42 -2.14 5.31
C VAL A 59 -1.84 -0.79 5.90
N LYS A 60 -1.34 -0.44 7.09
CA LYS A 60 -1.62 0.86 7.72
C LYS A 60 -1.04 2.05 6.96
N ARG A 61 0.16 1.92 6.40
CA ARG A 61 0.86 2.99 5.66
C ARG A 61 0.30 3.21 4.27
N LEU A 62 -0.13 2.15 3.60
CA LEU A 62 -0.77 2.24 2.28
C LEU A 62 -2.21 2.79 2.37
N ARG A 63 -2.74 3.03 3.59
CA ARG A 63 -4.11 3.51 3.85
C ARG A 63 -4.43 4.88 3.21
N SER A 64 -3.42 5.66 2.85
CA SER A 64 -3.57 7.00 2.28
C SER A 64 -4.19 7.04 0.87
N SER A 65 -4.22 5.92 0.13
CA SER A 65 -4.84 5.86 -1.20
C SER A 65 -6.01 4.86 -1.21
N SER A 66 -7.24 5.38 -1.23
CA SER A 66 -8.48 4.57 -1.15
C SER A 66 -8.61 3.56 -2.30
N GLU A 67 -8.07 3.88 -3.49
CA GLU A 67 -8.21 3.04 -4.70
C GLU A 67 -7.25 1.85 -4.77
N HIS A 68 -6.14 1.86 -4.03
CA HIS A 68 -5.10 0.83 -4.18
C HIS A 68 -4.97 -0.14 -3.00
N LEU A 69 -5.68 0.14 -1.91
CA LEU A 69 -5.73 -0.66 -0.68
C LEU A 69 -6.43 -2.02 -0.79
N THR A 70 -7.18 -2.25 -1.87
CA THR A 70 -8.02 -3.44 -2.04
C THR A 70 -7.21 -4.71 -2.29
N THR A 71 -5.97 -4.63 -2.79
CA THR A 71 -5.24 -5.85 -3.19
C THR A 71 -4.42 -6.50 -2.08
N LEU A 72 -3.90 -5.74 -1.10
CA LEU A 72 -3.05 -6.31 -0.03
C LEU A 72 -3.85 -6.71 1.22
N ARG A 73 -5.02 -6.09 1.45
CA ARG A 73 -5.88 -6.42 2.61
C ARG A 73 -6.29 -7.90 2.64
N PRO A 74 -6.82 -8.51 1.57
CA PRO A 74 -7.17 -9.95 1.59
C PRO A 74 -5.97 -10.85 1.91
N ASP A 75 -4.79 -10.52 1.39
CA ASP A 75 -3.53 -11.23 1.68
C ASP A 75 -3.15 -11.15 3.16
N PHE A 76 -3.31 -9.98 3.78
CA PHE A 76 -3.07 -9.79 5.19
C PHE A 76 -4.07 -10.56 6.07
N ILE A 77 -5.37 -10.56 5.70
CA ILE A 77 -6.39 -11.32 6.43
C ILE A 77 -6.12 -12.83 6.34
N GLN A 78 -5.76 -13.34 5.16
CA GLN A 78 -5.35 -14.72 4.99
C GLN A 78 -4.19 -15.08 5.93
N LEU A 79 -3.18 -14.21 6.02
CA LEU A 79 -2.05 -14.43 6.93
C LEU A 79 -2.48 -14.46 8.40
N CYS A 80 -3.33 -13.52 8.83
CA CYS A 80 -3.87 -13.49 10.20
C CYS A 80 -4.62 -14.77 10.55
N LEU A 81 -5.39 -15.33 9.62
CA LEU A 81 -6.08 -16.62 9.81
C LEU A 81 -5.08 -17.76 10.01
N LEU A 82 -4.06 -17.86 9.15
CA LEU A 82 -3.03 -18.90 9.24
C LEU A 82 -2.15 -18.74 10.51
N ALA A 83 -1.91 -17.50 10.94
CA ALA A 83 -1.21 -17.19 12.18
C ALA A 83 -2.10 -17.34 13.44
N LYS A 84 -3.40 -17.63 13.29
CA LYS A 84 -4.41 -17.63 14.38
C LYS A 84 -4.49 -16.28 15.12
N CYS A 85 -4.18 -15.18 14.43
CA CYS A 85 -4.14 -13.82 14.96
C CYS A 85 -5.43 -13.03 14.60
N TYR A 86 -6.58 -13.55 15.03
CA TYR A 86 -7.88 -13.05 14.56
C TYR A 86 -8.20 -11.61 14.99
N LYS A 87 -7.80 -11.20 16.20
CA LYS A 87 -8.05 -9.84 16.71
C LYS A 87 -7.40 -8.78 15.82
N THR A 88 -6.18 -9.06 15.35
CA THR A 88 -5.44 -8.15 14.46
C THR A 88 -6.02 -8.12 13.05
N GLY A 89 -6.51 -9.26 12.54
CA GLY A 89 -7.26 -9.29 11.29
C GLY A 89 -8.55 -8.46 11.40
N LEU A 90 -9.32 -8.67 12.47
CA LEU A 90 -10.60 -7.99 12.70
C LEU A 90 -10.46 -6.47 12.74
N SER A 91 -9.43 -5.93 13.41
CA SER A 91 -9.20 -4.48 13.46
C SER A 91 -8.99 -3.84 12.09
N ILE A 92 -8.60 -4.62 11.08
CA ILE A 92 -8.49 -4.12 9.70
C ILE A 92 -9.82 -4.25 8.94
N LEU A 93 -10.62 -5.29 9.22
CA LEU A 93 -11.95 -5.43 8.60
C LEU A 93 -12.92 -4.36 9.12
N GLU A 94 -12.89 -4.05 10.41
CA GLU A 94 -13.77 -3.06 11.03
C GLU A 94 -13.55 -1.65 10.45
N ASP A 95 -12.32 -1.34 10.02
CA ASP A 95 -11.98 -0.07 9.37
C ASP A 95 -12.62 0.09 7.97
N ASP A 96 -13.06 -0.99 7.32
CA ASP A 96 -13.52 -1.00 5.92
C ASP A 96 -15.05 -1.00 5.74
N ILE A 97 -15.81 -1.07 6.83
CA ILE A 97 -17.28 -1.10 6.80
C ILE A 97 -17.83 0.32 6.97
N PHE A 98 -17.60 1.22 6.01
CA PHE A 98 -18.38 2.48 5.86
C PHE A 98 -18.43 2.94 4.41
#